data_AF-A0A7S3BH78-F1
#
_entry.id   AF-A0A7S3BH78-F1
#
_cell.length_a   1.000
_cell.length_b   1.000
_cell.length_c   1.000
_cell.angle_alpha   90.00
_cell.angle_beta   90.00
_cell.angle_gamma   90.00
#
_symmetry.space_group_name_H-M   'P 1'
#
loop_
_entity.id
_entity.type
_entity.pdbx_description
1 polymer ?
#
loop_
_entity_poly.entity_id
_entity_poly.type
_entity_poly.pdbx_seq_one_letter_code
_entity_poly.pdbx_strand_id
1 'polypeptide(L)'
;IPCNAGGAPCFARCHEGDVFWVAIVEKAIAKFHGSYAAMEGEGGGERVLQALELFTGGRAAQPSTPLNGGDKAELWEAMMEAQRTRYVVGVRCGPDSSAAAEGQQKGLQAGRCYCLVTAGDTAGGKLLKLRGFHDDPEWNGKWSDRDAAWTNQLRQLLSYQDSSDGAFWMSFDDMSRYFSEVFLVRMADDKWTRVTVRSRWMDESAGGGPQYVSWRSCPQWLLTAKRDTTVTMQL
;
A
#
# COMPACT_ATOMS: atom_id res chain seq x y z
N ILE A 1 1.19 25.09 9.35
CA ILE A 1 0.29 23.96 9.02
C ILE A 1 -1.09 24.59 8.92
N PRO A 2 -1.90 24.29 7.89
CA PRO A 2 -3.27 24.82 7.82
C PRO A 2 -4.08 24.32 9.03
N CYS A 3 -4.71 25.23 9.78
CA CYS A 3 -5.50 24.91 10.96
C CYS A 3 -6.92 25.47 10.82
N ASN A 4 -7.88 24.79 11.45
CA ASN A 4 -9.27 25.24 11.51
C ASN A 4 -9.43 26.35 12.57
N ALA A 5 -10.64 26.88 12.72
CA ALA A 5 -10.94 27.94 13.69
C ALA A 5 -10.64 27.56 15.15
N GLY A 6 -10.64 26.26 15.46
CA GLY A 6 -10.28 25.72 16.78
C GLY A 6 -8.78 25.46 16.98
N GLY A 7 -7.94 25.80 16.01
CA GLY A 7 -6.48 25.61 16.08
C GLY A 7 -6.00 24.20 15.75
N ALA A 8 -6.90 23.26 15.44
CA ALA A 8 -6.52 21.89 15.06
C ALA A 8 -6.09 21.82 13.59
N PRO A 9 -5.09 20.98 13.22
CA PRO A 9 -4.70 20.77 11.83
C PRO A 9 -5.87 20.34 10.95
N CYS A 10 -5.99 20.93 9.76
CA CYS A 10 -7.06 20.61 8.81
C CYS A 10 -6.82 19.29 8.04
N PHE A 11 -5.57 18.86 7.92
CA PHE A 11 -5.16 17.70 7.12
C PHE A 11 -4.57 16.61 8.02
N ALA A 12 -3.52 15.90 7.58
CA ALA A 12 -2.95 14.81 8.33
C ALA A 12 -2.48 15.25 9.73
N ARG A 13 -2.78 14.42 10.72
CA ARG A 13 -2.49 14.69 12.14
C ARG A 13 -2.15 13.39 12.86
N CYS A 14 -1.33 13.50 13.90
CA CYS A 14 -1.15 12.41 14.85
C CYS A 14 -2.30 12.40 15.86
N HIS A 15 -2.54 11.24 16.47
CA HIS A 15 -3.48 11.12 17.60
C HIS A 15 -3.01 11.96 18.80
N GLU A 16 -1.71 11.94 19.08
CA GLU A 16 -1.07 12.80 20.08
C GLU A 16 -0.99 14.25 19.57
N GLY A 17 -1.65 15.17 20.27
CA GLY A 17 -1.86 16.55 19.81
C GLY A 17 -0.59 17.43 19.78
N ASP A 18 0.50 16.98 20.39
CA ASP A 18 1.81 17.62 20.40
C ASP A 18 2.80 16.99 19.41
N VAL A 19 2.37 15.97 18.64
CA VAL A 19 3.18 15.30 17.62
C VAL A 19 2.79 15.77 16.22
N PHE A 20 3.71 16.41 15.51
CA PHE A 20 3.42 17.10 14.24
C PHE A 20 4.13 16.53 13.01
N TRP A 21 4.91 15.44 13.15
CA TRP A 21 5.76 14.97 12.06
C TRP A 21 4.96 14.62 10.80
N VAL A 22 3.78 13.99 10.94
CA VAL A 22 2.92 13.65 9.79
C VAL A 22 2.45 14.91 9.07
N ALA A 23 1.98 15.91 9.81
CA ALA A 23 1.53 17.19 9.25
C ALA A 23 2.66 17.96 8.54
N ILE A 24 3.89 17.86 9.06
CA ILE A 24 5.08 18.47 8.44
C ILE A 24 5.45 17.75 7.14
N VAL A 25 5.45 16.41 7.15
CA VAL A 25 5.73 15.59 5.97
C VAL A 25 4.72 15.86 4.86
N GLU A 26 3.43 15.82 5.18
CA GLU A 26 2.36 16.13 4.23
C GLU A 26 2.50 17.56 3.65
N LYS A 27 2.82 18.55 4.48
CA LYS A 27 3.07 19.93 4.01
C LYS A 27 4.25 20.00 3.03
N ALA A 28 5.32 19.23 3.27
CA ALA A 28 6.47 19.20 2.38
C ALA A 28 6.11 18.62 1.01
N ILE A 29 5.28 17.58 0.99
CA ILE A 29 4.76 16.97 -0.25
C ILE A 29 3.81 17.94 -0.96
N ALA A 30 2.90 18.58 -0.24
CA ALA A 30 2.03 19.61 -0.78
C ALA A 30 2.84 20.73 -1.45
N LYS A 31 3.96 21.15 -0.83
CA LYS A 31 4.88 22.12 -1.42
C LYS A 31 5.54 21.58 -2.69
N PHE A 32 5.97 20.31 -2.70
CA PHE A 32 6.56 19.67 -3.87
C PHE A 32 5.57 19.60 -5.06
N HIS A 33 4.31 19.28 -4.79
CA HIS A 33 3.23 19.25 -5.79
C HIS A 33 2.62 20.65 -6.08
N GLY A 34 3.06 21.69 -5.37
CA GLY A 34 2.64 23.09 -5.56
C GLY A 34 1.53 23.57 -4.63
N SER A 35 0.62 22.70 -4.17
CA SER A 35 -0.38 23.02 -3.15
C SER A 35 -0.99 21.76 -2.52
N TYR A 36 -1.77 21.92 -1.44
CA TYR A 36 -2.59 20.82 -0.89
C TYR A 36 -3.64 20.33 -1.88
N ALA A 37 -4.32 21.24 -2.59
CA ALA A 37 -5.31 20.88 -3.60
C ALA A 37 -4.69 20.13 -4.80
N ALA A 38 -3.42 20.39 -5.14
CA ALA A 38 -2.71 19.64 -6.17
C ALA A 38 -2.40 18.18 -5.76
N MET A 39 -2.46 17.87 -4.46
CA MET A 39 -2.42 16.50 -3.96
C MET A 39 -3.80 15.84 -3.96
N GLU A 40 -4.89 16.58 -4.16
CA GLU A 40 -6.25 16.02 -4.30
C GLU A 40 -6.49 15.57 -5.75
N GLY A 41 -7.41 14.63 -5.96
CA GLY A 41 -7.84 14.18 -7.29
C GLY A 41 -8.03 12.68 -7.42
N GLU A 42 -8.54 12.28 -8.57
CA GLU A 42 -8.90 10.90 -8.89
C GLU A 42 -7.63 10.10 -9.18
N GLY A 43 -7.40 9.02 -8.44
CA GLY A 43 -6.21 8.19 -8.61
C GLY A 43 -6.10 6.98 -7.70
N GLY A 44 -7.14 6.68 -6.90
CA GLY A 44 -7.29 5.42 -6.15
C GLY A 44 -5.99 4.84 -5.59
N GLY A 45 -5.70 3.59 -5.94
CA GLY A 45 -4.48 2.89 -5.53
C GLY A 45 -3.20 3.36 -6.23
N GLU A 46 -3.27 4.00 -7.40
CA GLU A 46 -2.07 4.48 -8.12
C GLU A 46 -1.33 5.55 -7.30
N ARG A 47 -2.08 6.44 -6.66
CA ARG A 47 -1.52 7.46 -5.75
C ARG A 47 -0.84 6.83 -4.52
N VAL A 48 -1.37 5.71 -4.04
CA VAL A 48 -0.76 4.96 -2.94
C VAL A 48 0.60 4.41 -3.38
N LEU A 49 0.69 3.84 -4.58
CA LEU A 49 1.96 3.37 -5.14
C LEU A 49 2.97 4.51 -5.29
N GLN A 50 2.57 5.64 -5.89
CA GLN A 50 3.45 6.81 -6.04
C GLN A 50 3.96 7.34 -4.69
N ALA A 51 3.06 7.43 -3.70
CA ALA A 51 3.43 7.85 -2.35
C ALA A 51 4.42 6.86 -1.71
N LEU A 52 4.17 5.56 -1.84
CA LEU A 52 5.05 4.52 -1.30
C LEU A 52 6.45 4.59 -1.93
N GLU A 53 6.56 4.82 -3.24
CA GLU A 53 7.86 5.03 -3.90
C GLU A 53 8.56 6.31 -3.42
N LEU A 54 7.81 7.42 -3.28
CA LEU A 54 8.34 8.69 -2.78
C LEU A 54 8.93 8.55 -1.37
N PHE A 55 8.24 7.84 -0.49
CA PHE A 55 8.66 7.70 0.91
C PHE A 55 9.72 6.64 1.15
N THR A 56 9.69 5.56 0.38
CA THR A 56 10.61 4.43 0.61
C THR A 56 11.85 4.49 -0.28
N GLY A 57 11.81 5.25 -1.38
CA GLY A 57 12.78 5.18 -2.47
C GLY A 57 12.82 3.81 -3.18
N GLY A 58 11.96 2.89 -2.74
CA GLY A 58 11.80 1.54 -3.26
C GLY A 58 10.88 1.51 -4.46
N ARG A 59 10.49 0.29 -4.85
CA ARG A 59 9.56 0.07 -5.96
C ARG A 59 8.24 -0.43 -5.43
N ALA A 60 7.17 0.30 -5.72
CA ALA A 60 5.82 -0.10 -5.37
C ALA A 60 5.13 -0.71 -6.60
N ALA A 61 4.45 -1.83 -6.42
CA ALA A 61 3.66 -2.45 -7.47
C ALA A 61 2.46 -3.18 -6.88
N GLN A 62 1.49 -3.49 -7.72
CA GLN A 62 0.49 -4.51 -7.41
C GLN A 62 1.07 -5.90 -7.70
N PRO A 63 0.59 -6.96 -7.02
CA PRO A 63 0.94 -8.33 -7.37
C PRO A 63 0.51 -8.65 -8.82
N SER A 64 1.20 -9.60 -9.46
CA SER A 64 0.83 -10.08 -10.80
C SER A 64 -0.57 -10.69 -10.82
N THR A 65 -0.92 -11.41 -9.75
CA THR A 65 -2.24 -12.00 -9.57
C THR A 65 -3.16 -10.98 -8.91
N PRO A 66 -4.23 -10.54 -9.59
CA PRO A 66 -5.14 -9.54 -9.04
C PRO A 66 -5.93 -10.13 -7.85
N LEU A 67 -6.23 -9.29 -6.86
CA LEU A 67 -7.06 -9.67 -5.71
C LEU A 67 -8.46 -10.13 -6.13
N ASN A 68 -9.05 -9.39 -7.08
CA ASN A 68 -10.37 -9.68 -7.62
C ASN A 68 -10.23 -10.48 -8.92
N GLY A 69 -10.80 -11.69 -8.94
CA GLY A 69 -10.83 -12.55 -10.12
C GLY A 69 -9.54 -13.33 -10.40
N GLY A 70 -8.47 -13.14 -9.62
CA GLY A 70 -7.24 -13.93 -9.70
C GLY A 70 -7.29 -15.21 -8.85
N ASP A 71 -6.25 -16.04 -8.98
CA ASP A 71 -6.07 -17.21 -8.14
C ASP A 71 -5.68 -16.80 -6.72
N LYS A 72 -6.58 -17.06 -5.77
CA LYS A 72 -6.39 -16.74 -4.35
C LYS A 72 -5.20 -17.45 -3.72
N ALA A 73 -4.90 -18.68 -4.13
CA ALA A 73 -3.77 -19.42 -3.59
C ALA A 73 -2.45 -18.81 -4.07
N GLU A 74 -2.35 -18.48 -5.35
CA GLU A 74 -1.17 -17.80 -5.91
C GLU A 74 -0.94 -16.43 -5.26
N LEU A 75 -2.01 -15.65 -5.06
CA LEU A 75 -1.92 -14.36 -4.38
C LEU A 75 -1.45 -14.50 -2.93
N TRP A 76 -1.97 -15.48 -2.20
CA TRP A 76 -1.53 -15.75 -0.82
C TRP A 76 -0.02 -16.04 -0.76
N GLU A 77 0.46 -16.94 -1.63
CA GLU A 77 1.89 -17.27 -1.70
C GLU A 77 2.74 -16.06 -2.06
N ALA A 78 2.30 -15.23 -3.00
CA ALA A 78 2.98 -13.99 -3.35
C ALA A 78 3.06 -13.02 -2.17
N MET A 79 1.99 -12.87 -1.38
CA MET A 79 1.99 -12.05 -0.17
C MET A 79 2.92 -12.62 0.91
N MET A 80 2.93 -13.94 1.11
CA MET A 80 3.80 -14.59 2.11
C MET A 80 5.28 -14.43 1.74
N GLU A 81 5.61 -14.60 0.46
CA GLU A 81 6.98 -14.40 -0.02
C GLU A 81 7.41 -12.94 0.11
N ALA A 82 6.53 -11.98 -0.20
CA ALA A 82 6.79 -10.56 -0.02
C ALA A 82 7.08 -10.23 1.46
N GLN A 83 6.26 -10.75 2.39
CA GLN A 83 6.46 -10.58 3.83
C GLN A 83 7.83 -11.15 4.29
N ARG A 84 8.24 -12.31 3.76
CA ARG A 84 9.53 -12.95 4.07
C ARG A 84 10.72 -12.18 3.50
N THR A 85 10.54 -11.51 2.36
CA THR A 85 11.61 -10.81 1.62
C THR A 85 11.69 -9.31 1.92
N ARG A 86 11.18 -8.87 3.08
CA ARG A 86 11.24 -7.48 3.57
C ARG A 86 10.49 -6.47 2.69
N TYR A 87 9.48 -6.92 1.95
CA TYR A 87 8.56 -5.99 1.32
C TYR A 87 7.65 -5.37 2.38
N VAL A 88 7.26 -4.12 2.18
CA VAL A 88 6.08 -3.57 2.85
C VAL A 88 4.86 -4.00 2.04
N VAL A 89 3.90 -4.63 2.71
CA VAL A 89 2.66 -5.08 2.08
C VAL A 89 1.52 -4.23 2.62
N GLY A 90 0.74 -3.63 1.72
CA GLY A 90 -0.44 -2.85 2.04
C GLY A 90 -1.66 -3.38 1.31
N VAL A 91 -2.83 -3.07 1.83
CA VAL A 91 -4.11 -3.39 1.20
C VAL A 91 -5.03 -2.18 1.25
N ARG A 92 -5.91 -2.02 0.25
CA ARG A 92 -6.92 -0.94 0.23
C ARG A 92 -8.33 -1.51 0.14
N CYS A 93 -9.21 -1.00 1.00
CA CYS A 93 -10.63 -1.30 0.91
C CYS A 93 -11.20 -0.79 -0.42
N GLY A 94 -12.10 -1.57 -1.01
CA GLY A 94 -12.76 -1.19 -2.26
C GLY A 94 -13.52 0.13 -2.14
N PRO A 95 -13.53 0.96 -3.19
CA PRO A 95 -14.46 2.08 -3.25
C PRO A 95 -15.90 1.56 -3.43
N ASP A 96 -16.86 2.29 -2.87
CA ASP A 96 -18.32 2.23 -3.11
C ASP A 96 -18.85 1.00 -3.84
N SER A 97 -18.96 -0.10 -3.09
CA SER A 97 -19.57 -1.37 -3.51
C SER A 97 -20.44 -1.93 -2.39
N SER A 98 -21.29 -2.93 -2.70
CA SER A 98 -22.08 -3.64 -1.68
C SER A 98 -21.18 -4.27 -0.59
N ALA A 99 -20.03 -4.81 -0.99
CA ALA A 99 -19.03 -5.33 -0.08
C ALA A 99 -18.39 -4.23 0.76
N ALA A 100 -18.14 -3.04 0.21
CA ALA A 100 -17.63 -1.91 0.99
C ALA A 100 -18.64 -1.44 2.05
N ALA A 101 -19.93 -1.39 1.71
CA ALA A 101 -20.99 -1.05 2.67
C ALA A 101 -21.11 -2.08 3.81
N GLU A 102 -21.00 -3.38 3.50
CA GLU A 102 -20.91 -4.42 4.52
C GLU A 102 -19.64 -4.29 5.36
N GLY A 103 -18.49 -4.02 4.73
CA GLY A 103 -17.21 -3.81 5.40
C GLY A 103 -17.27 -2.64 6.39
N GLN A 104 -17.95 -1.55 6.05
CA GLN A 104 -18.17 -0.40 6.94
C GLN A 104 -18.98 -0.76 8.18
N GLN A 105 -20.00 -1.59 8.05
CA GLN A 105 -20.73 -2.12 9.22
C GLN A 105 -19.82 -2.98 10.11
N LYS A 106 -18.75 -3.52 9.53
CA LYS A 106 -17.73 -4.29 10.23
C LYS A 106 -16.50 -3.49 10.68
N GLY A 107 -16.55 -2.17 10.56
CA GLY A 107 -15.49 -1.23 10.98
C GLY A 107 -14.54 -0.78 9.87
N LEU A 108 -14.54 -1.43 8.69
CA LEU A 108 -13.64 -1.07 7.60
C LEU A 108 -14.07 0.22 6.90
N GLN A 109 -13.15 1.17 6.76
CA GLN A 109 -13.41 2.42 6.02
C GLN A 109 -13.21 2.24 4.51
N ALA A 110 -14.19 2.67 3.71
CA ALA A 110 -14.10 2.59 2.24
C ALA A 110 -12.93 3.41 1.69
N GLY A 111 -12.20 2.86 0.72
CA GLY A 111 -11.01 3.49 0.15
C GLY A 111 -9.80 3.61 1.08
N ARG A 112 -9.91 3.17 2.34
CA ARG A 112 -8.84 3.25 3.34
C ARG A 112 -7.77 2.18 3.12
N CYS A 113 -6.53 2.53 3.42
CA CYS A 113 -5.38 1.63 3.33
C CYS A 113 -5.01 1.09 4.70
N TYR A 114 -4.55 -0.16 4.72
CA TYR A 114 -4.07 -0.86 5.92
C TYR A 114 -2.75 -1.54 5.60
N CYS A 115 -1.86 -1.59 6.59
CA CYS A 115 -0.58 -2.27 6.47
C CYS A 115 -0.70 -3.72 6.95
N LEU A 116 -0.13 -4.66 6.21
CA LEU A 116 0.03 -6.04 6.68
C LEU A 116 1.18 -6.09 7.70
N VAL A 117 0.85 -6.44 8.93
CA VAL A 117 1.84 -6.60 10.01
C VAL A 117 2.47 -7.98 9.96
N THR A 118 1.63 -9.01 9.87
CA THR A 118 2.06 -10.41 9.78
C THR A 118 0.91 -11.27 9.26
N ALA A 119 1.24 -12.42 8.70
CA ALA A 119 0.30 -13.41 8.22
C ALA A 119 0.92 -14.80 8.23
N GLY A 120 0.07 -15.82 8.24
CA GLY A 120 0.50 -17.21 8.13
C GLY A 120 -0.64 -18.21 8.10
N ASP A 121 -0.29 -19.44 7.72
CA ASP A 121 -1.16 -20.60 7.79
C ASP A 121 -1.26 -21.09 9.25
N THR A 122 -2.49 -21.25 9.72
CA THR A 122 -2.79 -21.66 11.09
C THR A 122 -3.81 -22.80 11.09
N ALA A 123 -4.04 -23.41 12.25
CA ALA A 123 -5.15 -24.36 12.44
C ALA A 123 -6.53 -23.71 12.20
N GLY A 124 -6.64 -22.38 12.29
CA GLY A 124 -7.84 -21.61 11.99
C GLY A 124 -7.96 -21.17 10.52
N GLY A 125 -7.04 -21.62 9.65
CA GLY A 125 -6.92 -21.20 8.26
C GLY A 125 -5.84 -20.14 8.03
N LYS A 126 -5.91 -19.48 6.87
CA LYS A 126 -5.02 -18.39 6.47
C LYS A 126 -5.43 -17.10 7.19
N LEU A 127 -4.63 -16.69 8.18
CA LEU A 127 -4.90 -15.52 9.01
C LEU A 127 -3.86 -14.45 8.79
N LEU A 128 -4.31 -13.20 8.84
CA LEU A 128 -3.47 -12.03 8.66
C LEU A 128 -3.85 -10.92 9.65
N LYS A 129 -2.84 -10.22 10.15
CA LYS A 129 -2.97 -9.05 11.02
C LYS A 129 -2.77 -7.80 10.18
N LEU A 130 -3.80 -6.97 10.09
CA LEU A 130 -3.74 -5.65 9.47
C LEU A 130 -3.61 -4.58 10.54
N ARG A 131 -3.06 -3.44 10.16
CA ARG A 131 -3.03 -2.23 10.98
C ARG A 131 -3.49 -1.03 10.17
N GLY A 132 -4.54 -0.38 10.65
CA GLY A 132 -5.08 0.88 10.14
C GLY A 132 -4.63 2.07 10.99
N PHE A 133 -5.44 3.13 10.96
CA PHE A 133 -5.24 4.31 11.80
C PHE A 133 -5.92 4.12 13.15
N HIS A 134 -5.34 4.70 14.20
CA HIS A 134 -5.84 4.58 15.57
C HIS A 134 -7.26 5.15 15.75
N ASP A 135 -7.58 6.23 15.04
CA ASP A 135 -8.90 6.89 15.12
C ASP A 135 -9.99 6.15 14.33
N ASP A 136 -9.63 5.16 13.51
CA ASP A 136 -10.58 4.40 12.71
C ASP A 136 -11.24 3.29 13.56
N PRO A 137 -12.51 2.94 13.30
CA PRO A 137 -13.10 1.76 13.88
C PRO A 137 -12.32 0.49 13.51
N GLU A 138 -12.18 -0.43 14.46
CA GLU A 138 -11.54 -1.72 14.23
C GLU A 138 -12.51 -2.75 13.65
N TRP A 139 -11.93 -3.75 12.99
CA TRP A 139 -12.65 -4.91 12.47
C TRP A 139 -13.42 -5.62 13.60
N ASN A 140 -14.73 -5.79 13.42
CA ASN A 140 -15.60 -6.48 14.37
C ASN A 140 -16.15 -7.83 13.86
N GLY A 141 -15.64 -8.31 12.73
CA GLY A 141 -16.04 -9.59 12.14
C GLY A 141 -15.31 -10.79 12.74
N LYS A 142 -15.27 -11.90 12.00
CA LYS A 142 -14.57 -13.12 12.43
C LYS A 142 -13.07 -12.83 12.61
N TRP A 143 -12.48 -13.37 13.67
CA TRP A 143 -11.11 -13.10 14.14
C TRP A 143 -10.85 -11.67 14.63
N SER A 144 -11.89 -10.83 14.78
CA SER A 144 -11.77 -9.63 15.61
C SER A 144 -11.33 -9.97 17.02
N ASP A 145 -10.84 -8.99 17.76
CA ASP A 145 -10.26 -9.21 19.09
C ASP A 145 -11.23 -9.99 20.00
N ARG A 146 -12.50 -9.57 20.02
CA ARG A 146 -13.53 -10.18 20.88
C ARG A 146 -14.23 -11.40 20.29
N ASP A 147 -13.77 -11.93 19.16
CA ASP A 147 -14.41 -13.08 18.51
C ASP A 147 -14.25 -14.38 19.33
N ALA A 148 -15.30 -15.20 19.36
CA ALA A 148 -15.32 -16.48 20.04
C ALA A 148 -14.53 -17.58 19.29
N ALA A 149 -14.16 -17.34 18.03
CA ALA A 149 -13.34 -18.27 17.24
C ALA A 149 -11.91 -18.44 17.80
N TRP A 150 -11.45 -17.51 18.63
CA TRP A 150 -10.13 -17.58 19.25
C TRP A 150 -10.00 -18.74 20.23
N THR A 151 -9.06 -19.65 19.94
CA THR A 151 -8.62 -20.67 20.90
C THR A 151 -7.43 -20.18 21.71
N ASN A 152 -7.24 -20.72 22.93
CA ASN A 152 -6.07 -20.39 23.76
C ASN A 152 -4.74 -20.63 23.02
N GLN A 153 -4.68 -21.70 22.21
CA GLN A 153 -3.50 -22.01 21.41
C GLN A 153 -3.22 -20.94 20.34
N LEU A 154 -4.24 -20.50 19.60
CA LEU A 154 -4.06 -19.46 18.58
C LEU A 154 -3.72 -18.10 19.19
N ARG A 155 -4.29 -17.77 20.34
CA ARG A 155 -3.96 -16.54 21.07
C ARG A 155 -2.49 -16.48 21.45
N GLN A 156 -1.93 -17.59 21.93
CA GLN A 156 -0.51 -17.69 22.26
C GLN A 156 0.38 -17.65 21.01
N LEU A 157 0.01 -18.41 19.96
CA LEU A 157 0.79 -18.49 18.73
C LEU A 157 0.89 -17.15 18.00
N LEU A 158 -0.22 -16.40 17.96
CA LEU A 158 -0.34 -15.18 17.17
C LEU A 158 -0.09 -13.89 17.97
N SER A 159 0.41 -14.01 19.21
CA SER A 159 0.64 -12.87 20.10
C SER A 159 -0.60 -11.96 20.17
N TYR A 160 -1.76 -12.57 20.39
CA TYR A 160 -3.04 -11.89 20.49
C TYR A 160 -2.99 -10.80 21.56
N GLN A 161 -3.57 -9.64 21.25
CA GLN A 161 -3.75 -8.52 22.16
C GLN A 161 -5.18 -8.00 21.98
N ASP A 162 -5.88 -7.77 23.08
CA ASP A 162 -7.17 -7.06 23.09
C ASP A 162 -6.84 -5.60 23.37
N SER A 163 -6.59 -4.84 22.31
CA SER A 163 -6.16 -3.45 22.42
C SER A 163 -6.71 -2.66 21.26
N SER A 164 -7.33 -1.51 21.57
CA SER A 164 -7.78 -0.58 20.54
C SER A 164 -6.59 0.24 20.03
N ASP A 165 -5.75 -0.37 19.19
CA ASP A 165 -4.52 0.22 18.64
C ASP A 165 -4.57 0.40 17.11
N GLY A 166 -5.72 0.09 16.50
CA GLY A 166 -5.98 0.09 15.07
C GLY A 166 -5.50 -1.20 14.37
N ALA A 167 -4.99 -2.19 15.11
CA ALA A 167 -4.54 -3.46 14.55
C ALA A 167 -5.49 -4.61 14.89
N PHE A 168 -5.85 -5.40 13.89
CA PHE A 168 -6.81 -6.48 14.03
C PHE A 168 -6.44 -7.67 13.16
N TRP A 169 -6.90 -8.85 13.57
CA TRP A 169 -6.79 -10.07 12.77
C TRP A 169 -8.03 -10.28 11.91
N MET A 170 -7.84 -10.89 10.74
CA MET A 170 -8.92 -11.37 9.88
C MET A 170 -8.50 -12.58 9.06
N SER A 171 -9.48 -13.25 8.46
CA SER A 171 -9.22 -14.31 7.49
C SER A 171 -8.78 -13.73 6.15
N PHE A 172 -7.96 -14.48 5.40
CA PHE A 172 -7.61 -14.12 4.02
C PHE A 172 -8.84 -14.07 3.10
N ASP A 173 -9.87 -14.88 3.38
CA ASP A 173 -11.12 -14.85 2.63
C ASP A 173 -11.91 -13.55 2.85
N ASP A 174 -11.97 -13.07 4.10
CA ASP A 174 -12.56 -11.76 4.39
C ASP A 174 -11.75 -10.64 3.75
N MET A 175 -10.41 -10.69 3.82
CA MET A 175 -9.57 -9.72 3.13
C MET A 175 -9.85 -9.69 1.63
N SER A 176 -9.93 -10.87 1.00
CA SER A 176 -10.27 -11.00 -0.43
C SER A 176 -11.68 -10.52 -0.78
N ARG A 177 -12.59 -10.39 0.20
CA ARG A 177 -13.96 -9.94 -0.01
C ARG A 177 -14.11 -8.42 0.11
N TYR A 178 -13.47 -7.81 1.10
CA TYR A 178 -13.69 -6.38 1.43
C TYR A 178 -12.63 -5.44 0.86
N PHE A 179 -11.50 -5.98 0.41
CA PHE A 179 -10.40 -5.21 -0.16
C PHE A 179 -10.40 -5.33 -1.68
N SER A 180 -9.91 -4.31 -2.36
CA SER A 180 -9.85 -4.28 -3.84
C SER A 180 -8.44 -4.33 -4.38
N GLU A 181 -7.45 -3.92 -3.58
CA GLU A 181 -6.07 -3.77 -4.03
C GLU A 181 -5.10 -4.24 -2.97
N VAL A 182 -4.00 -4.85 -3.44
CA VAL A 182 -2.81 -5.20 -2.66
C VAL A 182 -1.64 -4.43 -3.24
N PHE A 183 -0.82 -3.84 -2.38
CA PHE A 183 0.39 -3.13 -2.74
C PHE A 183 1.59 -3.85 -2.15
N LEU A 184 2.61 -4.04 -2.98
CA LEU A 184 3.89 -4.64 -2.62
C LEU A 184 4.97 -3.60 -2.85
N VAL A 185 5.66 -3.20 -1.79
CA VAL A 185 6.77 -2.25 -1.87
C VAL A 185 8.05 -2.96 -1.54
N ARG A 186 8.90 -3.13 -2.54
CA ARG A 186 10.25 -3.58 -2.30
C ARG A 186 11.07 -2.39 -1.79
N MET A 187 11.55 -2.48 -0.56
CA MET A 187 12.47 -1.48 -0.03
C MET A 187 13.75 -1.43 -0.87
N ALA A 188 14.30 -0.24 -1.06
CA ALA A 188 15.60 -0.07 -1.69
C ALA A 188 16.68 -0.62 -0.73
N ASP A 189 17.03 -1.90 -0.88
CA ASP A 189 18.12 -2.55 -0.15
C ASP A 189 19.42 -2.55 -0.96
N ASP A 190 20.52 -2.90 -0.30
CA ASP A 190 21.86 -3.00 -0.87
C ASP A 190 22.02 -4.15 -1.89
N LYS A 191 20.97 -4.94 -2.11
CA LYS A 191 20.96 -6.06 -3.06
C LYS A 191 20.68 -5.64 -4.50
N TRP A 192 20.23 -4.39 -4.73
CA TRP A 192 19.96 -3.86 -6.07
C TRP A 192 20.94 -2.79 -6.50
N THR A 193 21.39 -2.89 -7.74
CA THR A 193 22.10 -1.81 -8.41
C THR A 193 21.08 -0.88 -9.06
N ARG A 194 20.94 0.34 -8.52
CA ARG A 194 20.14 1.39 -9.16
C ARG A 194 21.01 2.23 -10.09
N VAL A 195 20.59 2.33 -11.35
CA VAL A 195 21.16 3.28 -12.31
C VAL A 195 20.06 4.26 -12.68
N THR A 196 20.35 5.56 -12.61
CA THR A 196 19.42 6.62 -12.98
C THR A 196 20.06 7.48 -14.06
N VAL A 197 19.39 7.58 -15.20
CA VAL A 197 19.82 8.44 -16.29
C VAL A 197 18.81 9.57 -16.43
N ARG A 198 19.29 10.82 -16.33
CA ARG A 198 18.44 11.99 -16.53
C ARG A 198 18.36 12.32 -18.01
N SER A 199 17.15 12.53 -18.50
CA SER A 199 16.88 12.91 -19.88
C SER A 199 15.62 13.75 -19.99
N ARG A 200 15.30 14.22 -21.19
CA ARG A 200 14.12 15.03 -21.50
C ARG A 200 13.61 14.71 -22.90
N TRP A 201 12.29 14.74 -23.05
CA TRP A 201 11.63 14.80 -24.35
C TRP A 201 11.28 16.25 -24.67
N MET A 202 11.85 16.79 -25.74
CA MET A 202 11.53 18.12 -26.26
C MET A 202 11.72 18.15 -27.76
N ASP A 203 10.84 18.89 -28.45
CA ASP A 203 10.94 19.15 -29.87
C ASP A 203 11.22 17.86 -30.67
N GLU A 204 12.40 17.76 -31.29
CA GLU A 204 12.83 16.61 -32.08
C GLU A 204 13.01 15.32 -31.28
N SER A 205 13.34 15.40 -29.98
CA SER A 205 13.48 14.21 -29.13
C SER A 205 12.13 13.66 -28.65
N ALA A 206 11.02 14.41 -28.81
CA ALA A 206 9.68 13.98 -28.44
C ALA A 206 9.03 13.11 -29.54
N GLY A 207 9.71 12.04 -29.94
CA GLY A 207 9.36 11.21 -31.08
C GLY A 207 8.09 10.34 -30.96
N GLY A 208 7.51 10.26 -29.76
CA GLY A 208 6.33 9.44 -29.48
C GLY A 208 6.61 7.94 -29.33
N GLY A 209 5.54 7.15 -29.23
CA GLY A 209 5.62 5.70 -29.10
C GLY A 209 5.98 4.97 -30.41
N PRO A 210 6.17 3.63 -30.37
CA PRO A 210 6.63 2.83 -31.51
C PRO A 210 5.78 2.93 -32.78
N GLN A 211 4.53 3.40 -32.65
CA GLN A 211 3.61 3.64 -33.76
C GLN A 211 4.02 4.82 -34.67
N TYR A 212 4.92 5.70 -34.24
CA TYR A 212 5.40 6.85 -35.04
C TYR A 212 6.83 6.63 -35.52
N VAL A 213 7.14 6.92 -36.80
CA VAL A 213 8.51 6.79 -37.33
C VAL A 213 9.53 7.61 -36.51
N SER A 214 9.09 8.74 -35.96
CA SER A 214 9.86 9.61 -35.09
C SER A 214 10.30 8.97 -33.77
N TRP A 215 9.79 7.79 -33.38
CA TRP A 215 10.19 7.11 -32.14
C TRP A 215 11.71 6.91 -32.05
N ARG A 216 12.40 6.81 -33.19
CA ARG A 216 13.86 6.66 -33.28
C ARG A 216 14.62 7.89 -32.77
N SER A 217 13.98 9.05 -32.79
CA SER A 217 14.54 10.31 -32.27
C SER A 217 14.42 10.43 -30.75
N CYS A 218 13.64 9.56 -30.10
CA CYS A 218 13.62 9.49 -28.65
C CYS A 218 15.01 9.14 -28.09
N PRO A 219 15.38 9.64 -26.90
CA PRO A 219 16.64 9.26 -26.26
C PRO A 219 16.76 7.73 -26.09
N GLN A 220 17.96 7.19 -26.37
CA GLN A 220 18.24 5.75 -26.34
C GLN A 220 19.36 5.44 -25.35
N TRP A 221 19.25 4.31 -24.65
CA TRP A 221 20.24 3.86 -23.67
C TRP A 221 20.60 2.40 -23.85
N LEU A 222 21.88 2.08 -23.72
CA LEU A 222 22.39 0.72 -23.72
C LEU A 222 22.52 0.23 -22.27
N LEU A 223 21.88 -0.90 -21.96
CA LEU A 223 22.07 -1.61 -20.71
C LEU A 223 22.79 -2.93 -20.98
N THR A 224 23.87 -3.19 -20.23
CA THR A 224 24.64 -4.44 -20.36
C THR A 224 24.65 -5.18 -19.03
N ALA A 225 24.06 -6.38 -19.00
CA ALA A 225 24.13 -7.29 -17.87
C ALA A 225 25.20 -8.35 -18.10
N LYS A 226 26.12 -8.53 -17.14
CA LYS A 226 27.24 -9.50 -17.24
C LYS A 226 26.89 -10.91 -16.76
N ARG A 227 25.69 -11.07 -16.18
CA ARG A 227 25.16 -12.31 -15.60
C ARG A 227 23.65 -12.28 -15.71
N ASP A 228 22.99 -13.41 -15.53
CA ASP A 228 21.54 -13.49 -15.45
C ASP A 228 21.02 -12.49 -14.41
N THR A 229 20.27 -11.51 -14.89
CA THR A 229 19.84 -10.36 -14.10
C THR A 229 18.42 -10.02 -14.52
N THR A 230 17.51 -9.98 -13.54
CA THR A 230 16.18 -9.42 -13.75
C THR A 230 16.29 -7.91 -13.81
N VAL A 231 15.99 -7.33 -14.96
CA VAL A 231 15.98 -5.88 -15.17
C VAL A 231 14.56 -5.37 -15.01
N THR A 232 14.41 -4.25 -14.31
CA THR A 232 13.15 -3.54 -14.18
C THR A 232 13.38 -2.10 -14.60
N MET A 233 12.51 -1.57 -15.47
CA MET A 233 12.59 -0.21 -16.00
C MET A 233 11.37 0.59 -15.56
N GLN A 234 11.61 1.86 -15.20
CA GLN A 234 10.60 2.86 -14.90
C GLN A 234 11.02 4.15 -15.61
N LEU A 235 10.07 4.75 -16.33
CA LEU A 235 10.25 5.97 -17.12
C LEU A 235 9.62 7.16 -16.41
#